data_AF-A0A1P8XEA6-F1
#
_entry.id   AF-A0A1P8XEA6-F1
#
_cell.length_a   1.000
_cell.length_b   1.000
_cell.length_c   1.000
_cell.angle_alpha   90.00
_cell.angle_beta   90.00
_cell.angle_gamma   90.00
#
_symmetry.space_group_name_H-M   'P 1'
#
loop_
_entity.id
_entity.type
_entity.pdbx_description
1 polymer ?
#
loop_
_entity_poly.entity_id
_entity_poly.type
_entity_poly.pdbx_seq_one_letter_code
_entity_poly.pdbx_strand_id
1 'polypeptide(L)'
;MVWVAAAVTVVVVAVAAVLIVMRGDDSEPTTDCGVVSSLFAQWNDTVGTAEAAIASGEEGREGTLDLADAESSMATAIRDSQGDVDSTDITGYLDQWASGAEQIAQSRRDQVNNPDRSVTDPAPRGYVEGSLSTQTAIAGLVSACPEARPPSNNA
;
A
#
# COMPACT_ATOMS: atom_id res chain seq x y z
N MET A 1 29.78 29.70 48.91
CA MET A 1 28.77 28.64 48.67
C MET A 1 27.88 28.99 47.46
N VAL A 2 28.46 29.34 46.31
CA VAL A 2 27.70 29.75 45.09
C VAL A 2 27.97 28.80 43.91
N TRP A 3 29.02 27.98 43.98
CA TRP A 3 29.44 27.08 42.90
C TRP A 3 28.66 25.77 42.81
N VAL A 4 27.98 25.35 43.89
CA VAL A 4 27.22 24.08 43.92
C VAL A 4 25.85 24.24 43.24
N ALA A 5 25.26 25.44 43.26
CA ALA A 5 23.95 25.68 42.68
C ALA A 5 23.96 25.63 41.13
N ALA A 6 25.05 26.06 40.49
CA ALA A 6 25.19 26.06 39.03
C ALA A 6 25.37 24.65 38.45
N ALA A 7 26.06 23.76 39.17
CA ALA A 7 26.30 22.40 38.70
C ALA A 7 25.00 21.56 38.65
N VAL A 8 24.10 21.76 39.61
CA VAL A 8 22.83 21.02 39.68
C VAL A 8 21.88 21.42 38.55
N THR A 9 21.87 22.71 38.15
CA THR A 9 21.01 23.19 37.07
C THR A 9 21.42 22.63 35.70
N VAL A 10 22.73 22.52 35.45
CA VAL A 10 23.25 21.97 34.18
C VAL A 10 22.90 20.49 34.01
N VAL A 11 22.94 19.70 35.10
CA VAL A 11 22.60 18.28 35.05
C VAL A 11 21.10 18.07 34.79
N VAL A 12 20.22 18.87 35.39
CA VAL A 12 18.76 18.76 35.16
C VAL A 12 18.40 19.10 33.72
N VAL A 13 19.02 20.12 33.12
CA VAL A 13 18.79 20.48 31.71
C VAL A 13 19.30 19.39 30.77
N ALA A 14 20.46 18.80 31.05
CA ALA A 14 21.00 17.71 30.23
C ALA A 14 20.12 16.45 30.28
N VAL A 15 19.58 16.09 31.45
CA VAL A 15 18.66 14.93 31.58
C VAL A 15 17.32 15.21 30.90
N ALA A 16 16.79 16.44 30.98
CA ALA A 16 15.59 16.83 30.26
C ALA A 16 15.79 16.79 28.74
N ALA A 17 16.95 17.25 28.24
CA ALA A 17 17.28 17.18 26.83
C ALA A 17 17.42 15.73 26.33
N VAL A 18 18.05 14.84 27.10
CA VAL A 18 18.13 13.41 26.76
C VAL A 18 16.75 12.73 26.77
N LEU A 19 15.87 13.08 27.72
CA LEU A 19 14.49 12.57 27.76
C LEU A 19 13.59 13.13 26.66
N ILE A 20 13.89 14.32 26.12
CA ILE A 20 13.18 14.90 24.97
C ILE A 20 13.68 14.28 23.66
N VAL A 21 15.00 14.04 23.53
CA VAL A 21 15.57 13.35 22.37
C VAL A 21 15.15 11.88 22.33
N MET A 22 14.99 11.21 23.47
CA MET A 22 14.42 9.84 23.52
C MET A 22 12.89 9.78 23.39
N ARG A 23 12.19 10.93 23.46
CA ARG A 23 10.75 11.05 23.19
C ARG A 23 10.46 11.54 21.75
N GLY A 24 11.48 11.68 20.92
CA GLY A 24 11.40 12.32 19.61
C GLY A 24 11.16 11.37 18.43
N ASP A 25 10.76 10.11 18.65
CA ASP A 25 10.42 9.14 17.60
C ASP A 25 8.98 8.62 17.74
N ASP A 26 8.07 9.47 18.23
CA ASP A 26 6.64 9.30 17.98
C ASP A 26 6.28 10.18 16.76
N SER A 27 6.87 9.90 15.59
CA SER A 27 6.28 10.34 14.33
C SER A 27 4.88 9.72 14.25
N GLU A 28 3.87 10.58 14.15
CA GLU A 28 2.45 10.26 14.33
C GLU A 28 1.99 9.07 13.45
N PRO A 29 1.61 7.91 14.01
CA PRO A 29 1.05 6.78 13.24
C PRO A 29 -0.18 7.15 12.39
N THR A 30 -0.82 8.27 12.72
CA THR A 30 -1.99 8.84 12.04
C THR A 30 -1.69 9.39 10.64
N THR A 31 -0.46 9.81 10.32
CA THR A 31 -0.13 10.30 8.97
C THR A 31 0.05 9.16 7.98
N ASP A 32 0.87 8.16 8.33
CA ASP A 32 1.11 6.98 7.48
C ASP A 32 -0.19 6.22 7.20
N CYS A 33 -0.99 5.98 8.24
CA CYS A 33 -2.26 5.29 8.08
C CYS A 33 -3.30 6.11 7.30
N GLY A 34 -3.17 7.43 7.26
CA GLY A 34 -3.95 8.29 6.36
C GLY A 34 -3.63 8.04 4.90
N VAL A 35 -2.33 7.92 4.56
CA VAL A 35 -1.86 7.57 3.20
C VAL A 35 -2.40 6.19 2.79
N VAL A 36 -2.25 5.19 3.67
CA VAL A 36 -2.73 3.83 3.42
C VAL A 36 -4.25 3.81 3.19
N SER A 37 -5.02 4.54 4.01
CA SER A 37 -6.49 4.65 3.87
C SER A 37 -6.88 5.27 2.52
N SER A 38 -6.18 6.34 2.13
CA SER A 38 -6.39 7.01 0.84
C SER A 38 -6.11 6.08 -0.34
N LEU A 39 -5.02 5.31 -0.28
CA LEU A 39 -4.67 4.34 -1.32
C LEU A 39 -5.70 3.21 -1.42
N PHE A 40 -6.23 2.70 -0.29
CA PHE A 40 -7.31 1.72 -0.33
C PHE A 40 -8.59 2.26 -0.97
N ALA A 41 -8.96 3.51 -0.65
CA ALA A 41 -10.11 4.16 -1.28
C ALA A 41 -9.90 4.34 -2.80
N GLN A 42 -8.73 4.83 -3.22
CA GLN A 42 -8.38 5.00 -4.63
C GLN A 42 -8.34 3.66 -5.38
N TRP A 43 -7.79 2.61 -4.76
CA TRP A 43 -7.78 1.27 -5.33
C TRP A 43 -9.21 0.76 -5.57
N ASN A 44 -10.07 0.87 -4.55
CA ASN A 44 -11.46 0.40 -4.65
C ASN A 44 -12.24 1.18 -5.73
N ASP A 45 -12.03 2.49 -5.82
CA ASP A 45 -12.66 3.33 -6.84
C ASP A 45 -12.15 3.01 -8.25
N THR A 46 -10.83 2.87 -8.42
CA THR A 46 -10.21 2.70 -9.75
C THR A 46 -10.27 1.25 -10.22
N VAL A 47 -9.69 0.33 -9.45
CA VAL A 47 -9.61 -1.10 -9.81
C VAL A 47 -10.97 -1.77 -9.60
N GLY A 48 -11.66 -1.47 -8.49
CA GLY A 48 -12.96 -2.08 -8.20
C GLY A 48 -14.05 -1.70 -9.23
N THR A 49 -14.04 -0.46 -9.73
CA THR A 49 -14.96 -0.05 -10.82
C THR A 49 -14.65 -0.78 -12.12
N ALA A 50 -13.37 -0.91 -12.49
CA ALA A 50 -12.96 -1.65 -13.69
C ALA A 50 -13.32 -3.15 -13.57
N GLU A 51 -13.14 -3.76 -12.40
CA GLU A 51 -13.58 -5.15 -12.15
C GLU A 51 -15.10 -5.30 -12.29
N ALA A 52 -15.88 -4.35 -11.79
CA ALA A 52 -17.33 -4.37 -11.90
C ALA A 52 -17.83 -4.28 -13.35
N ALA A 53 -17.17 -3.47 -14.19
CA ALA A 53 -17.46 -3.35 -15.62
C ALA A 53 -17.18 -4.66 -16.40
N ILE A 54 -16.13 -5.39 -16.04
CA ILE A 54 -15.90 -6.73 -16.60
C ILE A 54 -16.98 -7.71 -16.13
N ALA A 55 -17.35 -7.67 -14.85
CA ALA A 55 -18.32 -8.58 -14.26
C ALA A 55 -19.75 -8.41 -14.82
N SER A 56 -20.12 -7.20 -15.25
CA SER A 56 -21.39 -6.94 -15.95
C SER A 56 -21.41 -7.53 -17.37
N GLY A 57 -20.26 -8.01 -17.88
CA GLY A 57 -20.12 -8.62 -19.20
C GLY A 57 -19.99 -7.62 -20.33
N GLU A 58 -19.80 -6.33 -20.03
CA GLU A 58 -19.81 -5.27 -21.04
C GLU A 58 -18.55 -5.27 -21.93
N GLU A 59 -17.39 -5.73 -21.44
CA GLU A 59 -16.14 -5.26 -22.06
C GLU A 59 -15.09 -6.33 -22.42
N GLY A 60 -15.31 -7.62 -22.14
CA GLY A 60 -14.50 -8.75 -22.64
C GLY A 60 -12.98 -8.48 -22.71
N ARG A 61 -12.46 -8.29 -23.94
CA ARG A 61 -11.04 -7.96 -24.18
C ARG A 61 -10.66 -6.55 -23.71
N GLU A 62 -11.47 -5.56 -24.06
CA GLU A 62 -11.20 -4.14 -23.79
C GLU A 62 -11.21 -3.88 -22.29
N GLY A 63 -12.23 -4.35 -21.58
CA GLY A 63 -12.32 -4.21 -20.13
C GLY A 63 -11.19 -4.92 -19.39
N THR A 64 -10.67 -6.04 -19.92
CA THR A 64 -9.49 -6.70 -19.35
C THR A 64 -8.23 -5.83 -19.49
N LEU A 65 -8.10 -5.06 -20.58
CA LEU A 65 -7.00 -4.11 -20.76
C LEU A 65 -7.19 -2.88 -19.87
N ASP A 66 -8.41 -2.35 -19.77
CA ASP A 66 -8.72 -1.21 -18.90
C ASP A 66 -8.48 -1.54 -17.43
N LEU A 67 -8.83 -2.75 -16.99
CA LEU A 67 -8.49 -3.23 -15.65
C LEU A 67 -6.97 -3.37 -15.45
N ALA A 68 -6.24 -3.84 -16.46
CA ALA A 68 -4.78 -3.88 -16.38
C ALA A 68 -4.17 -2.48 -16.28
N ASP A 69 -4.74 -1.50 -16.99
CA ASP A 69 -4.31 -0.11 -16.94
C ASP A 69 -4.65 0.53 -15.58
N ALA A 70 -5.82 0.23 -15.02
CA ALA A 70 -6.20 0.61 -13.66
C ALA A 70 -5.23 0.06 -12.59
N GLU A 71 -4.91 -1.24 -12.66
CA GLU A 71 -3.96 -1.90 -11.75
C GLU A 71 -2.54 -1.29 -11.86
N SER A 72 -2.06 -1.00 -13.08
CA SER A 72 -0.74 -0.41 -13.34
C SER A 72 -0.67 1.07 -12.92
N SER A 73 -1.75 1.83 -13.15
CA SER A 73 -1.90 3.20 -12.67
C SER A 73 -1.84 3.25 -11.14
N MET A 74 -2.58 2.38 -10.46
CA MET A 74 -2.52 2.27 -9.01
C MET A 74 -1.16 1.81 -8.50
N ALA A 75 -0.49 0.88 -9.19
CA ALA A 75 0.88 0.50 -8.85
C ALA A 75 1.84 1.68 -8.88
N THR A 76 1.65 2.62 -9.81
CA THR A 76 2.43 3.86 -9.88
C THR A 76 2.09 4.78 -8.72
N ALA A 77 0.80 5.05 -8.48
CA ALA A 77 0.34 5.89 -7.37
C ALA A 77 0.83 5.39 -6.00
N ILE A 78 0.79 4.06 -5.77
CA ILE A 78 1.28 3.45 -4.54
C ILE A 78 2.78 3.69 -4.35
N ARG A 79 3.59 3.58 -5.42
CA ARG A 79 5.03 3.86 -5.34
C ARG A 79 5.30 5.33 -5.05
N ASP A 80 4.57 6.22 -5.69
CA ASP A 80 4.73 7.66 -5.50
C ASP A 80 4.39 8.06 -4.05
N SER A 81 3.39 7.44 -3.44
CA SER A 81 3.01 7.67 -2.04
C SER A 81 3.97 7.09 -1.00
N GLN A 82 4.98 6.29 -1.38
CA GLN A 82 5.99 5.80 -0.43
C GLN A 82 6.82 6.95 0.18
N GLY A 83 6.98 8.07 -0.53
CA GLY A 83 7.67 9.25 -0.02
C GLY A 83 6.91 10.01 1.07
N ASP A 84 5.62 9.69 1.26
CA ASP A 84 4.73 10.31 2.24
C ASP A 84 4.57 9.46 3.52
N VAL A 85 5.33 8.37 3.63
CA VAL A 85 5.26 7.40 4.74
C VAL A 85 6.61 7.35 5.46
N ASP A 86 6.57 7.50 6.79
CA ASP A 86 7.78 7.45 7.61
C ASP A 86 8.14 6.00 8.02
N SER A 87 7.14 5.14 8.20
CA SER A 87 7.33 3.73 8.57
C SER A 87 7.98 2.91 7.44
N THR A 88 9.14 2.32 7.76
CA THR A 88 9.85 1.41 6.85
C THR A 88 9.04 0.15 6.53
N ASP A 89 8.29 -0.38 7.51
CA ASP A 89 7.46 -1.56 7.31
C ASP A 89 6.29 -1.25 6.35
N ILE A 90 5.60 -0.12 6.55
CA ILE A 90 4.52 0.32 5.67
C ILE A 90 5.06 0.57 4.26
N THR A 91 6.20 1.23 4.13
CA THR A 91 6.89 1.42 2.84
C THR A 91 7.17 0.08 2.14
N GLY A 92 7.66 -0.91 2.89
CA GLY A 92 7.90 -2.26 2.36
C GLY A 92 6.63 -2.95 1.87
N TYR A 93 5.52 -2.83 2.62
CA TYR A 93 4.25 -3.37 2.16
C TYR A 93 3.69 -2.60 0.95
N LEU A 94 3.82 -1.28 0.88
CA LEU A 94 3.41 -0.50 -0.30
C LEU A 94 4.20 -0.92 -1.55
N ASP A 95 5.52 -1.11 -1.44
CA ASP A 95 6.33 -1.61 -2.56
C ASP A 95 5.90 -3.01 -3.02
N GLN A 96 5.63 -3.91 -2.06
CA GLN A 96 5.16 -5.25 -2.35
C GLN A 96 3.77 -5.24 -3.02
N TRP A 97 2.88 -4.34 -2.60
CA TRP A 97 1.56 -4.15 -3.21
C TRP A 97 1.68 -3.62 -4.64
N ALA A 98 2.45 -2.54 -4.85
CA ALA A 98 2.66 -1.97 -6.17
C ALA A 98 3.29 -2.98 -7.15
N SER A 99 4.28 -3.74 -6.69
CA SER A 99 4.93 -4.78 -7.49
C SER A 99 4.00 -5.95 -7.79
N GLY A 100 3.11 -6.31 -6.87
CA GLY A 100 2.07 -7.31 -7.10
C GLY A 100 1.05 -6.85 -8.14
N ALA A 101 0.54 -5.63 -7.99
CA ALA A 101 -0.42 -5.02 -8.92
C ALA A 101 0.13 -4.93 -10.36
N GLU A 102 1.39 -4.49 -10.52
CA GLU A 102 2.02 -4.42 -11.85
C GLU A 102 2.19 -5.80 -12.49
N GLN A 103 2.53 -6.84 -11.71
CA GLN A 103 2.61 -8.21 -12.22
C GLN A 103 1.25 -8.74 -12.68
N ILE A 104 0.18 -8.43 -11.95
CA ILE A 104 -1.19 -8.81 -12.34
C ILE A 104 -1.55 -8.10 -13.64
N ALA A 105 -1.30 -6.79 -13.75
CA ALA A 105 -1.57 -5.98 -14.93
C ALA A 105 -0.86 -6.54 -16.18
N GLN A 106 0.45 -6.79 -16.08
CA GLN A 106 1.22 -7.40 -17.17
C GLN A 106 0.65 -8.77 -17.55
N SER A 107 0.32 -9.59 -16.55
CA SER A 107 -0.26 -10.90 -16.77
C SER A 107 -1.63 -10.85 -17.45
N ARG A 108 -2.44 -9.81 -17.23
CA ARG A 108 -3.69 -9.58 -17.98
C ARG A 108 -3.42 -9.19 -19.42
N ARG A 109 -2.48 -8.27 -19.65
CA ARG A 109 -2.07 -7.86 -21.02
C ARG A 109 -1.53 -9.05 -21.81
N ASP A 110 -0.72 -9.90 -21.20
CA ASP A 110 -0.20 -11.11 -21.82
C ASP A 110 -1.30 -12.11 -22.17
N GLN A 111 -2.29 -12.29 -21.29
CA GLN A 111 -3.44 -13.14 -21.57
C GLN A 111 -4.24 -12.62 -22.77
N VAL A 112 -4.50 -11.33 -22.80
CA VAL A 112 -5.21 -10.68 -23.91
C VAL A 112 -4.43 -10.81 -25.22
N ASN A 113 -3.10 -10.72 -25.18
CA ASN A 113 -2.26 -10.75 -26.38
C ASN A 113 -1.82 -12.17 -26.80
N ASN A 114 -2.24 -13.21 -26.07
CA ASN A 114 -1.96 -14.60 -26.42
C ASN A 114 -3.19 -15.29 -27.03
N PRO A 115 -3.31 -15.32 -28.37
CA PRO A 115 -4.48 -15.91 -29.05
C PRO A 115 -4.59 -17.44 -28.90
N ASP A 116 -3.52 -18.11 -28.49
CA ASP A 116 -3.47 -19.57 -28.37
C ASP A 116 -3.82 -20.06 -26.96
N ARG A 117 -4.07 -19.15 -26.02
CA ARG A 117 -4.37 -19.50 -24.63
C ARG A 117 -5.80 -19.99 -24.49
N SER A 118 -5.96 -21.18 -23.92
CA SER A 118 -7.28 -21.72 -23.57
C SER A 118 -7.77 -21.15 -22.24
N VAL A 119 -9.10 -21.00 -22.11
CA VAL A 119 -9.75 -20.66 -20.83
C VAL A 119 -9.52 -21.73 -19.74
N THR A 120 -9.20 -22.96 -20.14
CA THR A 120 -8.90 -24.07 -19.22
C THR A 120 -7.44 -24.09 -18.78
N ASP A 121 -6.59 -23.25 -19.36
CA ASP A 121 -5.18 -23.21 -18.99
C ASP A 121 -5.05 -22.68 -17.56
N PRO A 122 -4.06 -23.17 -16.80
CA PRO A 122 -3.75 -22.61 -15.50
C PRO A 122 -3.54 -21.10 -15.58
N ALA A 123 -3.89 -20.41 -14.49
CA ALA A 123 -3.59 -18.99 -14.35
C ALA A 123 -2.09 -18.75 -14.61
N PRO A 124 -1.74 -17.66 -15.32
CA PRO A 124 -0.34 -17.34 -15.56
C PRO A 124 0.40 -17.19 -14.23
N ARG A 125 1.65 -17.65 -14.18
CA ARG A 125 2.46 -17.59 -12.96
C ARG A 125 2.52 -16.17 -12.38
N GLY A 126 2.71 -15.16 -13.24
CA GLY A 126 2.72 -13.75 -12.83
C GLY A 126 1.41 -13.28 -12.21
N TYR A 127 0.26 -13.77 -12.68
CA TYR A 127 -1.03 -13.50 -12.03
C TYR A 127 -1.08 -14.07 -10.60
N VAL A 128 -0.66 -15.32 -10.42
CA VAL A 128 -0.70 -16.00 -9.12
C VAL A 128 0.27 -15.37 -8.13
N GLU A 129 1.52 -15.15 -8.55
CA GLU A 129 2.56 -14.53 -7.72
C GLU A 129 2.20 -13.07 -7.38
N GLY A 130 1.73 -12.30 -8.37
CA GLY A 130 1.26 -10.94 -8.16
C GLY A 130 0.07 -10.88 -7.19
N SER A 131 -0.92 -11.76 -7.35
CA SER A 131 -2.09 -11.83 -6.45
C SER A 131 -1.69 -12.17 -5.01
N LEU A 132 -0.79 -13.12 -4.82
CA LEU A 132 -0.31 -13.50 -3.50
C LEU A 132 0.50 -12.36 -2.86
N SER A 133 1.35 -11.69 -3.65
CA SER A 133 2.14 -10.54 -3.21
C SER A 133 1.23 -9.40 -2.75
N THR A 134 0.24 -9.04 -3.57
CA THR A 134 -0.76 -8.01 -3.24
C THR A 134 -1.54 -8.36 -1.97
N GLN A 135 -2.05 -9.59 -1.85
CA GLN A 135 -2.81 -10.01 -0.65
C GLN A 135 -1.94 -9.97 0.62
N THR A 136 -0.69 -10.41 0.52
CA THR A 136 0.25 -10.38 1.65
C THR A 136 0.55 -8.96 2.09
N ALA A 137 0.83 -8.07 1.13
CA ALA A 137 1.07 -6.66 1.38
C ALA A 137 -0.14 -5.98 2.02
N ILE A 138 -1.34 -6.18 1.47
CA ILE A 138 -2.59 -5.63 2.01
C ILE A 138 -2.83 -6.12 3.44
N ALA A 139 -2.58 -7.40 3.73
CA ALA A 139 -2.70 -7.93 5.09
C ALA A 139 -1.71 -7.25 6.05
N GLY A 140 -0.48 -7.00 5.61
CA GLY A 140 0.52 -6.24 6.36
C GLY A 140 0.06 -4.80 6.64
N LEU A 141 -0.44 -4.10 5.62
CA LEU A 141 -0.96 -2.74 5.73
C LEU A 141 -2.15 -2.65 6.69
N VAL A 142 -3.11 -3.58 6.61
CA VAL A 142 -4.26 -3.63 7.52
C VAL A 142 -3.85 -3.98 8.95
N SER A 143 -2.80 -4.81 9.12
CA SER A 143 -2.25 -5.10 10.44
C SER A 143 -1.55 -3.89 11.05
N ALA A 144 -0.85 -3.10 10.23
CA ALA A 144 -0.17 -1.87 10.66
C ALA A 144 -1.17 -0.72 10.88
N CYS A 145 -2.22 -0.66 10.07
CA CYS A 145 -3.24 0.38 10.07
C CYS A 145 -4.66 -0.21 10.16
N PRO A 146 -5.11 -0.64 11.36
CA PRO A 146 -6.39 -1.32 11.53
C PRO A 146 -7.61 -0.47 11.12
N GLU A 147 -7.51 0.85 11.26
CA GLU A 147 -8.56 1.80 10.89
C GLU A 147 -8.59 2.14 9.40
N ALA A 148 -7.53 1.82 8.66
CA ALA A 148 -7.47 2.00 7.21
C ALA A 148 -8.28 0.95 6.43
N ARG A 149 -8.96 0.05 7.14
CA ARG A 149 -9.75 -1.03 6.53
C ARG A 149 -10.82 -0.41 5.62
N PRO A 150 -10.95 -0.87 4.35
CA PRO A 150 -12.05 -0.43 3.50
C PRO A 150 -13.39 -0.66 4.21
N PRO A 151 -14.39 0.22 4.03
CA PRO A 151 -15.70 0.03 4.65
C PRO A 151 -16.20 -1.36 4.29
N SER A 152 -16.56 -2.14 5.31
CA SER A 152 -17.18 -3.44 5.13
C SER A 152 -18.52 -3.22 4.43
N ASN A 153 -18.56 -3.41 3.11
CA ASN A 153 -19.80 -3.58 2.38
C ASN A 153 -20.37 -4.94 2.79
N ASN A 154 -21.09 -4.96 3.92
CA ASN A 154 -22.10 -5.97 4.15
C ASN A 154 -23.20 -5.70 3.11
N ALA A 155 -23.15 -6.43 2.00
CA ALA A 155 -24.24 -6.59 1.05
C ALA A 155 -24.55 -8.08 0.94
#